data_AF-A0A7S1GSD0-F1
#
_entry.id   AF-A0A7S1GSD0-F1
#
_cell.length_a   1.000
_cell.length_b   1.000
_cell.length_c   1.000
_cell.angle_alpha   90.00
_cell.angle_beta   90.00
_cell.angle_gamma   90.00
#
_symmetry.space_group_name_H-M   'P 1'
#
loop_
_entity.id
_entity.type
_entity.pdbx_description
1 polymer ?
#
loop_
_entity_poly.entity_id
_entity_poly.type
_entity_poly.pdbx_seq_one_letter_code
_entity_poly.pdbx_strand_id
1 'polypeptide(L)'
;GLLLILLNLGSYAGPAACKPVDRERVHQIFLKFDVDGSGSLDRDEFHEVMTVLCSNVFTRVLVQWSLTLMIVPMVAQAILDGIVDLFEFIVHQYNQWDDIDPLEAQIMRYGEMVMDYYNEYVYYPIIVAKSPPIVLRWGQKIWEIIDDIPEAVWSTVPVTLLSCILGCLVVPYCIFKIDAFFDWLADRNKDKLRKRAAAPRRTSSSRRREI
;
A
#
# COMPACT_ATOMS: atom_id res chain seq x y z
N GLY A 1 -10.15 4.66 -30.86
CA GLY A 1 -11.26 4.66 -29.88
C GLY A 1 -10.90 3.92 -28.62
N LEU A 2 -10.99 2.58 -28.64
CA LEU A 2 -10.78 1.69 -27.48
C LEU A 2 -9.54 1.98 -26.61
N LEU A 3 -8.38 2.19 -27.25
CA LEU A 3 -7.13 2.44 -26.53
C LEU A 3 -7.12 3.77 -25.78
N LEU A 4 -7.80 4.79 -26.33
CA LEU A 4 -7.97 6.10 -25.70
C LEU A 4 -8.89 6.02 -24.47
N ILE A 5 -9.96 5.21 -24.55
CA ILE A 5 -10.87 4.99 -23.43
C ILE A 5 -10.15 4.27 -22.28
N LEU A 6 -9.37 3.23 -22.58
CA LEU A 6 -8.56 2.54 -21.58
C LEU A 6 -7.51 3.45 -20.94
N LEU A 7 -6.89 4.34 -21.72
CA LEU A 7 -5.97 5.36 -21.23
C LEU A 7 -6.65 6.35 -20.28
N ASN A 8 -7.83 6.87 -20.66
CA ASN A 8 -8.62 7.75 -19.79
C ASN A 8 -9.05 7.01 -18.52
N LEU A 9 -9.53 5.77 -18.63
CA LEU A 9 -9.89 4.98 -17.45
C LEU A 9 -8.69 4.78 -16.50
N GLY A 10 -7.51 4.59 -17.08
CA GLY A 10 -6.24 4.51 -16.35
C GLY A 10 -5.85 5.80 -15.63
N SER A 11 -6.16 6.98 -16.18
CA SER A 11 -5.90 8.23 -15.46
C SER A 11 -6.77 8.36 -14.21
N TYR A 12 -7.98 7.80 -14.21
CA TYR A 12 -8.88 7.81 -13.05
C TYR A 12 -8.60 6.69 -12.06
N ALA A 13 -8.29 5.48 -12.53
CA ALA A 13 -8.02 4.32 -11.67
C ALA A 13 -6.59 4.28 -11.12
N GLY A 14 -5.71 5.14 -11.64
CA GLY A 14 -4.30 5.23 -11.27
C GLY A 14 -3.38 4.37 -12.16
N PRO A 15 -2.08 4.74 -12.25
CA PRO A 15 -1.14 4.13 -13.18
C PRO A 15 -0.87 2.64 -12.91
N ALA A 16 -1.07 2.17 -11.67
CA ALA A 16 -0.93 0.76 -11.31
C ALA A 16 -2.08 -0.12 -11.83
N ALA A 17 -3.30 0.43 -11.93
CA ALA A 17 -4.48 -0.34 -12.35
C ALA A 17 -4.52 -0.60 -13.86
N CYS A 18 -3.84 0.23 -14.65
CA CYS A 18 -3.97 0.25 -16.11
C CYS A 18 -2.61 0.20 -16.81
N LYS A 19 -1.94 -0.95 -16.71
CA LYS A 19 -0.92 -1.30 -17.72
C LYS A 19 -1.64 -1.35 -19.08
N PRO A 20 -1.27 -0.51 -20.06
CA PRO A 20 -1.98 -0.44 -21.33
C PRO A 20 -1.99 -1.82 -22.00
N VAL A 21 -3.15 -2.22 -22.52
CA VAL A 21 -3.28 -3.49 -23.21
C VAL A 21 -2.47 -3.42 -24.51
N ASP A 22 -1.61 -4.42 -24.74
CA ASP A 22 -0.82 -4.53 -25.97
C ASP A 22 -1.73 -4.42 -27.21
N ARG A 23 -1.25 -3.71 -28.23
CA ARG A 23 -1.99 -3.44 -29.47
C ARG A 23 -2.50 -4.72 -30.12
N GLU A 24 -1.69 -5.78 -30.13
CA GLU A 24 -2.01 -7.08 -30.71
C GLU A 24 -3.18 -7.73 -29.98
N ARG A 25 -3.24 -7.58 -28.66
CA ARG A 25 -4.35 -8.12 -27.84
C ARG A 25 -5.62 -7.31 -28.06
N VAL A 26 -5.52 -5.99 -28.19
CA VAL A 26 -6.67 -5.15 -28.58
C VAL A 26 -7.18 -5.57 -29.96
N HIS A 27 -6.29 -5.85 -30.91
CA HIS A 27 -6.67 -6.32 -32.25
C HIS A 27 -7.34 -7.70 -32.22
N GLN A 28 -6.85 -8.64 -31.40
CA GLN A 28 -7.51 -9.94 -31.23
C GLN A 28 -8.90 -9.83 -30.60
N ILE A 29 -9.08 -8.91 -29.64
CA ILE A 29 -10.40 -8.63 -29.06
C ILE A 29 -11.29 -8.04 -30.14
N PHE A 30 -10.81 -7.05 -30.90
CA PHE A 30 -11.55 -6.46 -32.01
C PHE A 30 -12.06 -7.52 -33.00
N LEU A 31 -11.16 -8.35 -33.54
CA LEU A 31 -11.52 -9.41 -34.49
C LEU A 31 -12.47 -10.48 -33.92
N LYS A 32 -12.52 -10.62 -32.59
CA LYS A 32 -13.41 -11.57 -31.93
C LYS A 32 -14.85 -11.04 -31.84
N PHE A 33 -15.02 -9.74 -31.72
CA PHE A 33 -16.31 -9.08 -31.53
C PHE A 33 -16.85 -8.42 -32.80
N ASP A 34 -16.02 -8.21 -33.82
CA ASP A 34 -16.42 -7.88 -35.19
C ASP A 34 -16.98 -9.15 -35.85
N VAL A 35 -18.26 -9.45 -35.57
CA VAL A 35 -18.90 -10.71 -35.97
C VAL A 35 -19.17 -10.72 -37.48
N ASP A 36 -19.47 -9.56 -38.04
CA ASP A 36 -19.75 -9.40 -39.46
C ASP A 36 -18.48 -9.26 -40.33
N GLY A 37 -17.33 -9.02 -39.72
CA GLY A 37 -16.05 -8.85 -40.41
C GLY A 37 -15.99 -7.56 -41.20
N SER A 38 -16.77 -6.54 -40.82
CA SER A 38 -16.83 -5.24 -41.49
C SER A 38 -15.51 -4.47 -41.36
N GLY A 39 -14.66 -4.83 -40.40
CA GLY A 39 -13.48 -4.04 -40.04
C GLY A 39 -13.84 -2.81 -39.19
N SER A 40 -15.09 -2.73 -38.73
CA SER A 40 -15.60 -1.76 -37.76
C SER A 40 -16.39 -2.48 -36.66
N LEU A 41 -16.63 -1.82 -35.53
CA LEU A 41 -17.55 -2.35 -34.52
C LEU A 41 -18.81 -1.50 -34.55
N ASP A 42 -19.96 -2.15 -34.69
CA ASP A 42 -21.24 -1.47 -34.50
C ASP A 42 -21.45 -1.10 -33.01
N ARG A 43 -22.58 -0.46 -32.71
CA ARG A 43 -22.88 0.02 -31.36
C ARG A 43 -22.97 -1.13 -30.35
N ASP A 44 -23.56 -2.25 -30.74
CA ASP A 44 -23.86 -3.37 -29.86
C ASP A 44 -22.59 -4.20 -29.64
N GLU A 45 -21.83 -4.47 -30.70
CA GLU A 45 -20.50 -5.10 -30.64
C GLU A 45 -19.54 -4.28 -29.78
N PHE A 46 -19.53 -2.95 -29.97
CA PHE A 46 -18.70 -2.05 -29.15
C PHE A 46 -19.10 -2.08 -27.68
N HIS A 47 -20.39 -2.13 -27.37
CA HIS A 47 -20.90 -2.23 -26.00
C HIS A 47 -20.46 -3.53 -25.33
N GLU A 48 -20.51 -4.67 -26.03
CA GLU A 48 -20.02 -5.95 -25.52
C GLU A 48 -18.51 -5.93 -25.26
N VAL A 49 -17.73 -5.42 -26.22
CA VAL A 49 -16.28 -5.24 -26.07
C VAL A 49 -15.98 -4.41 -24.83
N MET A 50 -16.73 -3.33 -24.61
CA MET A 50 -16.50 -2.45 -23.47
C MET A 50 -16.89 -3.07 -22.14
N THR A 51 -17.98 -3.84 -22.10
CA THR A 51 -18.38 -4.57 -20.91
C THR A 51 -17.29 -5.56 -20.47
N VAL A 52 -16.70 -6.30 -21.42
CA VAL A 52 -15.65 -7.29 -21.13
C VAL A 52 -14.34 -6.63 -20.70
N LEU A 53 -13.93 -5.55 -21.36
CA LEU A 53 -12.71 -4.83 -21.01
C LEU A 53 -12.83 -4.13 -19.66
N CYS A 54 -13.94 -3.43 -19.42
CA CYS A 54 -14.18 -2.73 -18.16
C CYS A 54 -14.34 -3.70 -16.99
N SER A 55 -15.00 -4.84 -17.16
CA SER A 55 -15.16 -5.85 -16.10
C SER A 55 -13.81 -6.39 -15.61
N ASN A 56 -12.87 -6.64 -16.54
CA ASN A 56 -11.53 -7.09 -16.19
C ASN A 56 -10.73 -6.05 -15.38
N VAL A 57 -10.81 -4.77 -15.76
CA VAL A 57 -10.13 -3.69 -15.04
C VAL A 57 -10.80 -3.46 -13.68
N PHE A 58 -12.13 -3.37 -13.66
CA PHE A 58 -12.92 -3.16 -12.45
C PHE A 58 -12.70 -4.27 -11.42
N THR A 59 -12.68 -5.54 -11.85
CA THR A 59 -12.42 -6.67 -10.93
C THR A 59 -11.04 -6.58 -10.28
N ARG A 60 -10.01 -6.16 -11.03
CA ARG A 60 -8.66 -5.98 -10.47
C ARG A 60 -8.64 -4.86 -9.43
N VAL A 61 -9.23 -3.72 -9.77
CA VAL A 61 -9.35 -2.57 -8.87
C VAL A 61 -10.11 -2.99 -7.61
N LEU A 62 -11.27 -3.63 -7.75
CA LEU A 62 -12.08 -4.06 -6.62
C LEU A 62 -11.36 -5.07 -5.73
N VAL A 63 -10.71 -6.09 -6.32
CA VAL A 63 -9.91 -7.07 -5.56
C VAL A 63 -8.75 -6.39 -4.86
N GLN A 64 -8.05 -5.47 -5.53
CA GLN A 64 -6.97 -4.70 -4.93
C GLN A 64 -7.46 -3.90 -3.72
N TRP A 65 -8.51 -3.08 -3.87
CA TRP A 65 -9.08 -2.31 -2.76
C TRP A 65 -9.58 -3.21 -1.64
N SER A 66 -10.23 -4.33 -1.96
CA SER A 66 -10.73 -5.28 -0.95
C SER A 66 -9.58 -5.92 -0.15
N LEU A 67 -8.53 -6.38 -0.84
CA LEU A 67 -7.36 -6.95 -0.19
C LEU A 67 -6.58 -5.91 0.60
N THR A 68 -6.41 -4.70 0.08
CA THR A 68 -5.75 -3.60 0.81
C THR A 68 -6.53 -3.24 2.06
N LEU A 69 -7.85 -3.10 1.98
CA LEU A 69 -8.68 -2.76 3.14
C LEU A 69 -8.74 -3.87 4.19
N MET A 70 -8.57 -5.15 3.82
CA MET A 70 -8.57 -6.25 4.79
C MET A 70 -7.17 -6.60 5.33
N ILE A 71 -6.16 -6.69 4.46
CA ILE A 71 -4.82 -7.15 4.84
C ILE A 71 -4.08 -6.06 5.62
N VAL A 72 -4.22 -4.79 5.23
CA VAL A 72 -3.46 -3.70 5.87
C VAL A 72 -3.80 -3.56 7.35
N PRO A 73 -5.08 -3.53 7.79
CA PRO A 73 -5.39 -3.48 9.22
C PRO A 73 -4.90 -4.70 9.99
N MET A 74 -5.02 -5.90 9.42
CA MET A 74 -4.55 -7.13 10.08
C MET A 74 -3.04 -7.13 10.29
N VAL A 75 -2.28 -6.71 9.28
CA VAL A 75 -0.82 -6.61 9.38
C VAL A 75 -0.42 -5.49 10.33
N ALA A 76 -1.09 -4.34 10.28
CA ALA A 76 -0.84 -3.22 11.19
C ALA A 76 -1.10 -3.62 12.65
N GLN A 77 -2.20 -4.32 12.93
CA GLN A 77 -2.50 -4.86 14.26
C GLN A 77 -1.45 -5.86 14.71
N ALA A 78 -1.10 -6.86 13.88
CA ALA A 78 -0.09 -7.85 14.25
C ALA A 78 1.30 -7.23 14.55
N ILE A 79 1.68 -6.18 13.81
CA ILE A 79 2.92 -5.43 14.08
C ILE A 79 2.80 -4.67 15.41
N LEU A 80 1.66 -4.01 15.64
CA LEU A 80 1.42 -3.26 16.86
C LEU A 80 1.45 -4.18 18.09
N ASP A 81 0.76 -5.30 18.03
CA ASP A 81 0.74 -6.32 19.09
C ASP A 81 2.16 -6.83 19.36
N GLY A 82 2.92 -7.15 18.30
CA GLY A 82 4.32 -7.55 18.46
C GLY A 82 5.23 -6.47 19.05
N ILE A 83 4.95 -5.19 18.79
CA ILE A 83 5.67 -4.07 19.43
C ILE A 83 5.28 -3.97 20.90
N VAL A 84 4.00 -4.08 21.23
CA VAL A 84 3.52 -4.03 22.63
C VAL A 84 4.12 -5.19 23.42
N ASP A 85 4.08 -6.41 22.89
CA ASP A 85 4.70 -7.59 23.50
C ASP A 85 6.20 -7.39 23.75
N LEU A 86 6.91 -6.80 22.78
CA LEU A 86 8.33 -6.48 22.92
C LEU A 86 8.57 -5.42 24.00
N PHE A 87 7.74 -4.38 24.07
CA PHE A 87 7.84 -3.35 25.09
C PHE A 87 7.55 -3.91 26.49
N GLU A 88 6.49 -4.71 26.64
CA GLU A 88 6.18 -5.38 27.89
C GLU A 88 7.32 -6.31 28.32
N PHE A 89 7.93 -7.04 27.37
CA PHE A 89 9.11 -7.85 27.65
C PHE A 89 10.30 -7.01 28.13
N ILE A 90 10.58 -5.88 27.47
CA ILE A 90 11.67 -4.97 27.88
C ILE A 90 11.37 -4.38 29.26
N VAL A 91 10.16 -3.88 29.51
CA VAL A 91 9.76 -3.32 30.80
C VAL A 91 9.79 -4.38 31.90
N HIS A 92 9.36 -5.60 31.60
CA HIS A 92 9.45 -6.70 32.55
C HIS A 92 10.91 -7.05 32.89
N GLN A 93 11.79 -7.12 31.87
CA GLN A 93 13.23 -7.30 32.09
C GLN A 93 13.81 -6.13 32.90
N TYR A 94 13.41 -4.90 32.59
CA TYR A 94 13.84 -3.72 33.30
C TYR A 94 13.42 -3.71 34.77
N ASN A 95 12.14 -3.96 35.05
CA ASN A 95 11.60 -4.02 36.41
C ASN A 95 12.23 -5.15 37.24
N GLN A 96 12.60 -6.27 36.59
CA GLN A 96 13.35 -7.33 37.25
C GLN A 96 14.77 -6.89 37.65
N TRP A 97 15.34 -5.91 36.95
CA TRP A 97 16.63 -5.30 37.26
C TRP A 97 16.50 -4.11 38.23
N ASP A 98 15.34 -3.46 38.27
CA ASP A 98 15.07 -2.29 39.13
C ASP A 98 15.03 -2.65 40.63
N ASP A 99 14.75 -3.92 40.97
CA ASP A 99 14.97 -4.44 42.33
C ASP A 99 16.46 -4.42 42.75
N ILE A 100 17.39 -4.12 41.84
CA ILE A 100 18.84 -4.18 42.07
C ILE A 100 19.54 -2.81 42.10
N ASP A 101 18.98 -1.69 41.61
CA ASP A 101 19.79 -0.47 41.44
C ASP A 101 19.24 0.85 42.05
N PRO A 102 19.66 1.25 43.26
CA PRO A 102 19.43 2.60 43.80
C PRO A 102 20.04 3.73 42.94
N LEU A 103 20.86 3.38 41.94
CA LEU A 103 21.47 4.30 40.99
C LEU A 103 20.44 4.91 40.02
N GLU A 104 19.42 4.18 39.61
CA GLU A 104 18.43 4.66 38.64
C GLU A 104 17.57 5.79 39.24
N ALA A 105 17.11 5.59 40.48
CA ALA A 105 16.41 6.64 41.24
C ALA A 105 17.27 7.89 41.43
N GLN A 106 18.60 7.75 41.51
CA GLN A 106 19.51 8.90 41.51
C GLN A 106 19.63 9.56 40.13
N ILE A 107 19.73 8.78 39.05
CA ILE A 107 19.81 9.31 37.68
C ILE A 107 18.53 10.08 37.32
N MET A 108 17.35 9.57 37.66
CA MET A 108 16.08 10.25 37.42
C MET A 108 16.00 11.60 38.16
N ARG A 109 16.34 11.63 39.46
CA ARG A 109 16.42 12.89 40.23
C ARG A 109 17.45 13.86 39.66
N TYR A 110 18.58 13.35 39.18
CA TYR A 110 19.61 14.19 38.56
C TYR A 110 19.12 14.73 37.21
N GLY A 111 18.39 13.93 36.44
CA GLY A 111 17.76 14.32 35.19
C GLY A 111 16.73 15.44 35.39
N GLU A 112 15.84 15.30 36.36
CA GLU A 112 14.89 16.36 36.75
C GLU A 112 15.63 17.65 37.11
N MET A 113 16.65 17.57 37.97
CA MET A 113 17.44 18.74 38.36
C MET A 113 18.15 19.41 37.18
N VAL A 114 18.70 18.63 36.23
CA VAL A 114 19.34 19.17 35.02
C VAL A 114 18.31 19.80 34.08
N MET A 115 17.12 19.22 33.95
CA MET A 115 16.03 19.78 33.14
C MET A 115 15.49 21.07 33.73
N ASP A 116 15.32 21.14 35.05
CA ASP A 116 14.94 22.36 35.76
C ASP A 116 16.00 23.45 35.57
N TYR A 117 17.27 23.10 35.73
CA TYR A 117 18.38 24.03 35.47
C TYR A 117 18.40 24.50 34.01
N TYR A 118 18.21 23.59 33.05
CA TYR A 118 18.16 23.96 31.64
C TYR A 118 16.98 24.91 31.36
N ASN A 119 15.80 24.63 31.91
CA ASN A 119 14.63 25.47 31.73
C ASN A 119 14.83 26.88 32.31
N GLU A 120 15.35 26.96 33.54
CA GLU A 120 15.54 28.22 34.25
C GLU A 120 16.67 29.07 33.66
N TYR A 121 17.82 28.45 33.36
CA TYR A 121 19.04 29.18 33.01
C TYR A 121 19.34 29.24 31.51
N VAL A 122 18.76 28.35 30.69
CA VAL A 122 19.02 28.31 29.24
C VAL A 122 17.76 28.66 28.47
N TYR A 123 16.66 27.94 28.69
CA TYR A 123 15.45 28.08 27.90
C TYR A 123 14.80 29.46 28.07
N TYR A 124 14.49 29.86 29.30
CA TYR A 124 13.83 31.13 29.59
C TYR A 124 14.65 32.36 29.14
N PRO A 125 15.91 32.53 29.57
CA PRO A 125 16.66 33.75 29.27
C PRO A 125 17.18 33.82 27.82
N ILE A 126 17.38 32.70 27.12
CA ILE A 126 17.92 32.72 25.75
C ILE A 126 16.82 32.66 24.72
N ILE A 127 15.88 31.73 24.85
CA ILE A 127 14.83 31.51 23.85
C ILE A 127 13.70 32.50 24.07
N VAL A 128 13.16 32.60 25.28
CA VAL A 128 11.99 33.47 25.53
C VAL A 128 12.39 34.95 25.48
N ALA A 129 13.51 35.35 26.08
CA ALA A 129 13.89 36.77 26.14
C ALA A 129 14.35 37.36 24.79
N LYS A 130 14.87 36.55 23.86
CA LYS A 130 15.30 37.00 22.53
C LYS A 130 14.25 36.78 21.43
N SER A 131 13.19 36.04 21.71
CA SER A 131 12.16 35.78 20.72
C SER A 131 11.28 37.01 20.46
N PRO A 132 10.96 37.33 19.19
CA PRO A 132 10.01 38.40 18.88
C PRO A 132 8.65 38.16 19.54
N PRO A 133 7.92 39.21 19.98
CA PRO A 133 6.64 39.06 20.68
C PRO A 133 5.58 38.29 19.87
N ILE A 134 5.65 38.35 18.54
CA ILE A 134 4.79 37.60 17.63
C ILE A 134 5.03 36.10 17.79
N VAL A 135 6.28 35.65 17.83
CA VAL A 135 6.63 34.23 17.96
C VAL A 135 6.14 33.69 19.29
N LEU A 136 6.29 34.46 20.37
CA LEU A 136 5.80 34.09 21.70
C LEU A 136 4.27 33.92 21.73
N ARG A 137 3.51 34.86 21.11
CA ARG A 137 2.05 34.75 21.01
C ARG A 137 1.59 33.53 20.22
N TRP A 138 2.30 33.20 19.14
CA TRP A 138 2.00 31.99 18.36
C TRP A 138 2.38 30.72 19.12
N GLY A 139 3.54 30.71 19.78
CA GLY A 139 3.98 29.59 20.61
C GLY A 139 3.01 29.30 21.75
N GLN A 140 2.54 30.32 22.46
CA GLN A 140 1.52 30.19 23.50
C GLN A 140 0.22 29.61 22.96
N LYS A 141 -0.30 30.13 21.83
CA LYS A 141 -1.51 29.58 21.22
C LYS A 141 -1.35 28.13 20.77
N ILE A 142 -0.20 27.77 20.21
CA ILE A 142 0.10 26.40 19.82
C ILE A 142 0.16 25.51 21.07
N TRP A 143 0.77 26.00 22.15
CA TRP A 143 0.85 25.27 23.41
C TRP A 143 -0.52 25.05 24.04
N GLU A 144 -1.38 26.09 24.08
CA GLU A 144 -2.77 25.98 24.54
C GLU A 144 -3.54 24.92 23.72
N ILE A 145 -3.36 24.91 22.39
CA ILE A 145 -3.97 23.90 21.53
C ILE A 145 -3.44 22.49 21.84
N ILE A 146 -2.13 22.34 22.09
CA ILE A 146 -1.49 21.06 22.41
C ILE A 146 -1.96 20.53 23.77
N ASP A 147 -2.12 21.41 24.75
CA ASP A 147 -2.54 21.07 26.12
C ASP A 147 -4.02 20.68 26.17
N ASP A 148 -4.85 21.28 25.31
CA ASP A 148 -6.26 20.91 25.13
C ASP A 148 -6.45 19.54 24.46
N ILE A 149 -5.40 18.92 23.90
CA ILE A 149 -5.49 17.59 23.28
C ILE A 149 -5.59 16.53 24.38
N PRO A 150 -6.67 15.71 24.43
CA PRO A 150 -6.80 14.65 25.41
C PRO A 150 -5.62 13.67 25.37
N GLU A 151 -5.15 13.19 26.53
CA GLU A 151 -4.07 12.19 26.64
C GLU A 151 -4.32 10.93 25.78
N ALA A 152 -5.59 10.55 25.61
CA ALA A 152 -6.00 9.44 24.75
C ALA A 152 -5.59 9.65 23.28
N VAL A 153 -5.47 10.89 22.80
CA VAL A 153 -4.98 11.16 21.45
C VAL A 153 -3.48 10.94 21.40
N TRP A 154 -2.72 11.44 22.38
CA TRP A 154 -1.26 11.27 22.44
C TRP A 154 -0.82 9.81 22.44
N SER A 155 -1.57 8.95 23.14
CA SER A 155 -1.30 7.50 23.11
C SER A 155 -1.61 6.85 21.75
N THR A 156 -2.52 7.42 20.95
CA THR A 156 -2.86 6.93 19.61
C THR A 156 -1.99 7.51 18.48
N VAL A 157 -1.30 8.64 18.71
CA VAL A 157 -0.47 9.30 17.68
C VAL A 157 0.62 8.38 17.12
N PRO A 158 1.43 7.67 17.93
CA PRO A 158 2.44 6.76 17.40
C PRO A 158 1.83 5.64 16.55
N VAL A 159 0.68 5.11 16.96
CA VAL A 159 -0.05 4.05 16.25
C VAL A 159 -0.53 4.53 14.89
N THR A 160 -1.11 5.73 14.84
CA THR A 160 -1.60 6.32 13.58
C THR A 160 -0.45 6.65 12.64
N LEU A 161 0.65 7.22 13.14
CA LEU A 161 1.86 7.48 12.34
C LEU A 161 2.46 6.18 11.78
N LEU A 162 2.61 5.15 12.61
CA LEU A 162 3.11 3.85 12.17
C LEU A 162 2.17 3.23 11.12
N SER A 163 0.87 3.31 11.33
CA SER A 163 -0.14 2.83 10.37
C SER A 163 -0.08 3.60 9.05
N CYS A 164 0.16 4.91 9.09
CA CYS A 164 0.36 5.72 7.89
C CYS A 164 1.65 5.34 7.16
N ILE A 165 2.77 5.14 7.87
CA ILE A 165 4.04 4.73 7.27
C ILE A 165 3.92 3.34 6.63
N LEU A 166 3.33 2.38 7.35
CA LEU A 166 3.04 1.04 6.83
C LEU A 166 2.10 1.10 5.63
N GLY A 167 1.04 1.92 5.70
CA GLY A 167 0.15 2.16 4.57
C GLY A 167 0.89 2.70 3.34
N CYS A 168 1.80 3.65 3.53
CA CYS A 168 2.59 4.24 2.44
C CYS A 168 3.66 3.31 1.88
N LEU A 169 4.17 2.33 2.62
CA LEU A 169 5.27 1.45 2.18
C LEU A 169 4.80 0.04 1.80
N VAL A 170 3.98 -0.58 2.65
CA VAL A 170 3.50 -1.95 2.47
C VAL A 170 2.51 -2.02 1.32
N VAL A 171 1.60 -1.06 1.18
CA VAL A 171 0.58 -1.09 0.11
C VAL A 171 1.24 -1.04 -1.27
N PRO A 172 2.14 -0.09 -1.59
CA PRO A 172 2.83 -0.11 -2.87
C PRO A 172 3.65 -1.39 -3.09
N TYR A 173 4.37 -1.86 -2.06
CA TYR A 173 5.15 -3.10 -2.16
C TYR A 173 4.29 -4.32 -2.50
N CYS A 174 3.17 -4.49 -1.80
CA CYS A 174 2.22 -5.56 -2.06
C CYS A 174 1.63 -5.47 -3.47
N ILE A 175 1.26 -4.27 -3.93
CA ILE A 175 0.77 -4.05 -5.30
C ILE A 175 1.83 -4.52 -6.31
N PHE A 176 3.09 -4.09 -6.18
CA PHE A 176 4.16 -4.51 -7.09
C PHE A 176 4.37 -6.03 -7.09
N LYS A 177 4.24 -6.71 -5.95
CA LYS A 177 4.37 -8.17 -5.87
C LYS A 177 3.21 -8.90 -6.52
N ILE A 178 1.99 -8.41 -6.33
CA ILE A 178 0.78 -8.96 -6.95
C ILE A 178 0.86 -8.81 -8.47
N ASP A 179 1.29 -7.64 -8.97
CA ASP A 179 1.48 -7.41 -10.40
C ASP A 179 2.53 -8.36 -10.99
N ALA A 180 3.67 -8.52 -10.31
CA ALA A 180 4.70 -9.46 -10.74
C ALA A 180 4.20 -10.91 -10.78
N PHE A 181 3.34 -11.31 -9.83
CA PHE A 181 2.72 -12.63 -9.82
C PHE A 181 1.76 -12.83 -11.00
N PHE A 182 0.96 -11.81 -11.34
CA PHE A 182 0.05 -11.89 -12.49
C PHE A 182 0.80 -11.89 -13.83
N ASP A 183 1.85 -11.10 -13.96
CA ASP A 183 2.72 -11.13 -15.14
C ASP A 183 3.35 -12.53 -15.31
N TRP A 184 3.84 -13.14 -14.22
CA TRP A 184 4.35 -14.51 -14.23
C TRP A 184 3.30 -15.55 -14.66
N LEU A 185 2.07 -15.45 -14.14
CA LEU A 185 0.96 -16.33 -14.54
C LEU A 185 0.61 -16.20 -16.03
N ALA A 186 0.62 -14.96 -16.56
CA ALA A 186 0.34 -14.70 -17.96
C ALA A 186 1.39 -15.34 -18.87
N ASP A 187 2.67 -15.23 -18.52
CA ASP A 187 3.76 -15.81 -19.30
C ASP A 187 3.76 -17.34 -19.26
N ARG A 188 3.45 -17.95 -18.11
CA ARG A 188 3.29 -19.40 -18.02
C ARG A 188 2.19 -19.94 -18.94
N ASN A 189 1.11 -19.18 -19.14
CA ASN A 189 0.05 -19.54 -20.08
C ASN A 189 0.49 -19.39 -21.54
N LYS A 190 1.25 -18.34 -21.89
CA LYS A 190 1.83 -18.19 -23.23
C LYS A 190 2.76 -19.36 -23.59
N ASP A 191 3.59 -19.79 -22.65
CA ASP A 191 4.49 -20.94 -22.87
C ASP A 191 3.74 -22.25 -23.10
N LYS A 192 2.64 -22.49 -22.36
CA LYS A 192 1.77 -23.65 -22.59
C LYS A 192 1.15 -23.62 -23.98
N LEU A 193 0.70 -22.45 -24.44
CA LEU A 193 0.14 -22.29 -25.78
C LEU A 193 1.20 -22.49 -26.87
N ARG A 194 2.40 -21.94 -26.70
CA ARG A 194 3.54 -22.17 -27.61
C ARG A 194 3.91 -23.64 -27.70
N LYS A 195 4.00 -24.35 -26.57
CA LYS A 195 4.27 -25.80 -26.53
C LYS A 195 3.17 -26.62 -27.22
N ARG A 196 1.91 -26.22 -27.08
CA ARG A 196 0.78 -26.85 -27.78
C ARG A 196 0.80 -26.59 -29.29
N ALA A 197 1.19 -25.40 -29.71
CA ALA A 197 1.33 -25.05 -31.12
C ALA A 197 2.54 -25.74 -31.79
N ALA A 198 3.63 -25.94 -31.04
CA ALA A 198 4.83 -26.62 -31.52
C ALA A 198 4.75 -28.15 -31.47
N ALA A 199 3.81 -28.72 -30.71
CA ALA A 199 3.60 -30.16 -30.69
C ALA A 199 3.19 -30.64 -32.09
N PRO A 200 3.95 -31.56 -32.73
CA PRO A 200 3.62 -32.04 -34.06
C PRO A 200 2.20 -32.59 -34.03
N ARG A 201 1.33 -32.09 -34.93
CA ARG A 201 0.00 -32.67 -35.13
C ARG A 201 0.22 -34.14 -35.40
N ARG A 202 -0.11 -35.01 -34.44
CA ARG A 202 -0.17 -36.45 -34.66
C ARG A 202 -1.19 -36.64 -35.76
N THR A 203 -0.71 -36.76 -36.99
CA THR A 203 -1.52 -37.06 -38.15
C THR A 203 -2.15 -38.41 -37.85
N SER A 204 -3.46 -38.43 -37.68
CA SER A 204 -4.25 -39.64 -37.45
C SER A 204 -4.22 -40.63 -38.62
N SER A 205 -3.33 -40.42 -39.60
CA SER A 205 -3.22 -41.18 -40.84
C SER A 205 -2.55 -42.55 -40.67
N SER A 206 -1.97 -42.89 -39.51
CA SER A 206 -1.36 -44.22 -39.32
C SER A 206 -2.33 -45.31 -38.85
N ARG A 207 -3.58 -44.99 -38.50
CA ARG A 207 -4.53 -46.00 -37.97
C ARG A 207 -5.48 -46.61 -39.01
N ARG A 208 -5.24 -46.41 -40.31
CA ARG A 208 -6.10 -46.90 -41.40
C ARG A 208 -5.44 -47.95 -42.33
N ARG A 209 -4.32 -48.56 -41.93
CA ARG A 209 -3.63 -49.61 -42.71
C ARG A 209 -3.64 -51.01 -42.07
N GLU A 210 -4.51 -51.26 -41.10
CA GLU A 210 -4.71 -52.59 -40.52
C GLU A 210 -6.21 -52.94 -40.47
N ILE A 211 -6.87 -52.97 -41.63
CA ILE A 211 -8.06 -53.79 -41.89
C ILE A 211 -7.98 -54.24 -43.35
#